data_AF-A0A9X0YMC2-F1
#
_entry.id   AF-A0A9X0YMC2-F1
#
_cell.length_a   1.000
_cell.length_b   1.000
_cell.length_c   1.000
_cell.angle_alpha   90.00
_cell.angle_beta   90.00
_cell.angle_gamma   90.00
#
_symmetry.space_group_name_H-M   'P 1'
#
loop_
_entity.id
_entity.type
_entity.pdbx_description
1 polymer ?
#
loop_
_entity_poly.entity_id
_entity_poly.type
_entity_poly.pdbx_seq_one_letter_code
_entity_poly.pdbx_strand_id
1 'polypeptide(L)'
;MEHSDNEHNNNKQQEREYREQNGHLNLDDLQTKWNEIQKEYREKYPSLTSEDVDYNSGEFNSMTDRLAERTNRTRKEILKEIKDWD
;
A
#
# COMPACT_ATOMS: atom_id res chain seq x y z
N MET A 1 -27.97 -5.83 30.46
CA MET A 1 -28.67 -6.74 29.55
C MET A 1 -28.51 -6.18 28.16
N GLU A 2 -27.97 -7.03 27.27
CA GLU A 2 -28.08 -7.02 25.80
C GLU A 2 -27.35 -5.89 25.03
N HIS A 3 -26.21 -6.21 24.38
CA HIS A 3 -26.02 -6.81 23.03
C HIS A 3 -25.97 -5.73 21.95
N SER A 4 -24.77 -5.38 21.47
CA SER A 4 -24.17 -5.83 20.20
C SER A 4 -24.64 -4.98 19.01
N ASP A 5 -23.71 -4.33 18.31
CA ASP A 5 -23.47 -4.64 16.90
C ASP A 5 -22.44 -3.69 16.23
N ASN A 6 -21.41 -4.36 15.70
CA ASN A 6 -20.73 -4.08 14.42
C ASN A 6 -19.77 -2.89 14.31
N GLU A 7 -18.51 -3.20 14.66
CA GLU A 7 -17.39 -3.21 13.71
C GLU A 7 -17.82 -2.98 12.26
N HIS A 8 -17.42 -1.87 11.64
CA HIS A 8 -17.10 -1.70 10.20
C HIS A 8 -16.99 -0.20 9.88
N ASN A 9 -16.00 0.51 10.44
CA ASN A 9 -15.70 1.87 9.95
C ASN A 9 -14.27 2.36 10.16
N ASN A 10 -13.31 1.46 10.40
CA ASN A 10 -11.90 1.86 10.59
C ASN A 10 -11.16 2.17 9.29
N ASN A 11 -11.70 1.81 8.12
CA ASN A 11 -10.98 2.00 6.85
C ASN A 11 -11.07 3.46 6.33
N LYS A 12 -12.16 4.19 6.63
CA LYS A 12 -12.38 5.57 6.12
C LYS A 12 -11.69 6.67 6.93
N GLN A 13 -11.35 6.42 8.20
CA GLN A 13 -10.65 7.39 9.04
C GLN A 13 -9.14 7.35 8.82
N GLN A 14 -8.56 6.15 8.67
CA GLN A 14 -7.14 5.99 8.37
C GLN A 14 -6.76 6.63 7.03
N GLU A 15 -7.65 6.60 6.02
CA GLU A 15 -7.47 7.30 4.75
C GLU A 15 -7.41 8.83 4.90
N ARG A 16 -8.19 9.41 5.84
CA ARG A 16 -8.22 10.88 6.05
C ARG A 16 -6.96 11.37 6.75
N GLU A 17 -6.50 10.65 7.76
CA GLU A 17 -5.27 10.99 8.48
C GLU A 17 -4.02 10.81 7.59
N TYR A 18 -4.01 9.83 6.69
CA TYR A 18 -2.97 9.69 5.66
C TYR A 18 -2.96 10.85 4.65
N ARG A 19 -4.14 11.37 4.28
CA ARG A 19 -4.31 12.48 3.33
C ARG A 19 -3.80 13.82 3.89
N GLU A 20 -3.94 14.06 5.19
CA GLU A 20 -3.50 15.32 5.82
C GLU A 20 -1.98 15.43 5.97
N GLN A 21 -1.26 14.30 6.06
CA GLN A 21 0.21 14.30 6.21
C GLN A 21 1.00 14.07 4.90
N ASN A 22 0.40 13.51 3.85
CA ASN A 22 1.13 13.07 2.65
C ASN A 22 0.85 13.84 1.35
N GLY A 23 -0.06 14.83 1.32
CA GLY A 23 -0.23 15.73 0.18
C GLY A 23 -0.50 15.04 -1.17
N HIS A 24 -1.78 14.90 -1.55
CA HIS A 24 -2.20 14.46 -2.89
C HIS A 24 -1.57 13.13 -3.38
N LEU A 25 -1.36 12.16 -2.49
CA LEU A 25 -1.20 10.77 -2.95
C LEU A 25 -2.61 10.19 -3.10
N ASN A 26 -3.01 9.96 -4.35
CA ASN A 26 -4.23 9.22 -4.65
C ASN A 26 -3.90 7.73 -4.66
N LEU A 27 -4.57 6.96 -3.79
CA LEU A 27 -4.32 5.53 -3.65
C LEU A 27 -4.64 4.77 -4.93
N ASP A 28 -5.66 5.23 -5.68
CA ASP A 28 -6.05 4.63 -6.95
C ASP A 28 -4.95 4.80 -8.00
N ASP A 29 -4.36 6.00 -8.11
CA ASP A 29 -3.25 6.26 -9.05
C ASP A 29 -2.01 5.43 -8.69
N LEU A 30 -1.74 5.26 -7.38
CA LEU A 30 -0.66 4.41 -6.90
C LEU A 30 -0.90 2.93 -7.21
N GLN A 31 -2.13 2.43 -7.08
CA GLN A 31 -2.50 1.06 -7.43
C GLN A 31 -2.35 0.82 -8.93
N THR A 32 -2.83 1.75 -9.76
CA THR A 32 -2.66 1.68 -11.22
C THR A 32 -1.19 1.65 -11.59
N LYS A 33 -0.39 2.58 -11.06
CA LYS A 33 1.04 2.63 -11.34
C LYS A 33 1.76 1.39 -10.82
N TRP A 34 1.41 0.90 -9.63
CA TRP A 34 1.95 -0.35 -9.10
C TRP A 34 1.68 -1.53 -10.04
N ASN A 35 0.47 -1.65 -10.59
CA ASN A 35 0.15 -2.74 -11.51
C ASN A 35 1.02 -2.72 -12.79
N GLU A 36 1.46 -1.53 -13.22
CA GLU A 36 2.37 -1.35 -14.36
C GLU A 36 3.81 -1.70 -13.98
N ILE A 37 4.29 -1.21 -12.83
CA ILE A 37 5.71 -1.31 -12.44
C ILE A 37 6.05 -2.56 -11.62
N GLN A 38 5.08 -3.27 -11.04
CA GLN A 38 5.29 -4.38 -10.09
C GLN A 38 6.28 -5.44 -10.59
N LYS A 39 6.25 -5.72 -11.90
CA LYS A 39 7.14 -6.68 -12.54
C LYS A 39 8.59 -6.19 -12.49
N GLU A 40 8.83 -4.97 -12.95
CA GLU A 40 10.15 -4.34 -12.93
C GLU A 40 10.64 -4.10 -11.51
N TYR A 41 9.74 -3.71 -10.60
CA TYR A 41 10.02 -3.51 -9.19
C TYR A 41 10.55 -4.80 -8.56
N ARG A 42 9.90 -5.95 -8.84
CA ARG A 42 10.37 -7.26 -8.40
C ARG A 42 11.72 -7.65 -9.02
N GLU A 43 11.95 -7.33 -10.29
CA GLU A 43 13.23 -7.59 -10.95
C GLU A 43 14.37 -6.76 -10.32
N LYS A 44 14.09 -5.52 -9.91
CA LYS A 44 15.05 -4.65 -9.20
C LYS A 44 15.34 -5.12 -7.77
N TYR A 45 14.34 -5.68 -7.09
CA TYR A 45 14.45 -6.13 -5.70
C TYR A 45 14.27 -7.66 -5.61
N PRO A 46 15.35 -8.45 -5.82
CA PRO A 46 15.28 -9.92 -5.81
C PRO A 46 14.90 -10.52 -4.44
N SER A 47 14.88 -9.71 -3.37
CA SER A 47 14.36 -10.10 -2.05
C SER A 47 12.83 -10.18 -2.00
N LEU A 48 12.14 -9.59 -2.98
CA LEU A 48 10.68 -9.63 -3.09
C LEU A 48 10.22 -10.89 -3.83
N THR A 49 9.22 -11.54 -3.26
CA THR A 49 8.55 -12.68 -3.89
C THR A 49 7.29 -12.21 -4.61
N SER A 50 6.73 -13.05 -5.49
CA SER A 50 5.45 -12.75 -6.14
C SER A 50 4.34 -12.46 -5.11
N GLU A 51 4.33 -13.19 -4.00
CA GLU A 51 3.38 -12.98 -2.91
C GLU A 51 3.52 -11.62 -2.20
N ASP A 52 4.72 -11.02 -2.24
CA ASP A 52 4.96 -9.70 -1.65
C ASP A 52 4.51 -8.56 -2.58
N VAL A 53 4.50 -8.79 -3.90
CA VAL A 53 4.11 -7.77 -4.89
C VAL A 53 2.65 -7.91 -5.36
N ASP A 54 2.11 -9.12 -5.32
CA ASP A 54 0.71 -9.41 -5.64
C ASP A 54 -0.21 -9.00 -4.48
N TYR A 55 -1.35 -8.39 -4.81
CA TYR A 55 -2.36 -7.96 -3.84
C TYR A 55 -3.77 -8.08 -4.43
N ASN A 56 -4.76 -8.31 -3.57
CA ASN A 56 -6.16 -8.22 -3.97
C ASN A 56 -6.69 -6.79 -3.76
N SER A 57 -7.82 -6.48 -4.41
CA SER A 57 -8.52 -5.22 -4.21
C SER A 57 -8.84 -5.00 -2.72
N GLY A 58 -8.38 -3.88 -2.15
CA GLY A 58 -8.48 -3.57 -0.73
C GLY A 58 -7.26 -3.98 0.12
N GLU A 59 -6.32 -4.76 -0.42
CA GLU A 59 -5.11 -5.22 0.29
C GLU A 59 -3.85 -4.41 -0.06
N PHE A 60 -3.98 -3.33 -0.82
CA PHE A 60 -2.84 -2.51 -1.24
C PHE A 60 -2.02 -2.00 -0.05
N ASN A 61 -2.68 -1.55 1.01
CA ASN A 61 -2.00 -1.11 2.24
C ASN A 61 -1.15 -2.24 2.86
N SER A 62 -1.75 -3.43 3.01
CA SER A 62 -1.06 -4.60 3.57
C SER A 62 0.10 -5.10 2.70
N MET A 63 -0.02 -4.95 1.37
CA MET A 63 1.08 -5.24 0.44
C MET A 63 2.22 -4.24 0.61
N THR A 64 1.92 -2.93 0.71
CA THR A 64 2.96 -1.92 0.94
C THR A 64 3.68 -2.06 2.28
N ASP A 65 3.01 -2.60 3.32
CA ASP A 65 3.66 -2.96 4.59
C ASP A 65 4.65 -4.11 4.42
N ARG A 66 4.25 -5.17 3.72
CA ARG A 66 5.13 -6.31 3.43
C ARG A 66 6.36 -5.87 2.63
N LEU A 67 6.18 -5.00 1.63
CA LEU A 67 7.28 -4.42 0.87
C LEU A 67 8.23 -3.61 1.76
N ALA A 68 7.68 -2.78 2.65
CA ALA A 68 8.45 -1.98 3.59
C ALA A 68 9.28 -2.88 4.53
N GLU A 69 8.70 -3.93 5.09
CA GLU A 69 9.40 -4.90 5.94
C GLU A 69 10.50 -5.65 5.18
N ARG A 70 10.21 -6.16 3.98
CA ARG A 70 11.18 -6.92 3.16
C ARG A 70 12.34 -6.08 2.66
N THR A 71 12.11 -4.80 2.39
CA THR A 71 13.13 -3.86 1.93
C THR A 71 13.80 -3.11 3.08
N ASN A 72 13.35 -3.33 4.32
CA ASN A 72 13.74 -2.57 5.52
C ASN A 72 13.62 -1.04 5.32
N ARG A 73 12.49 -0.63 4.73
CA ARG A 73 12.12 0.76 4.46
C ARG A 73 10.79 1.10 5.13
N THR A 74 10.39 2.35 5.04
CA THR A 74 9.07 2.80 5.53
C THR A 74 8.03 2.72 4.42
N ARG A 75 6.75 2.53 4.79
CA ARG A 75 5.63 2.57 3.82
C ARG A 75 5.64 3.85 2.99
N LYS A 76 5.97 4.99 3.59
CA LYS A 76 6.05 6.29 2.90
C LYS A 76 7.11 6.30 1.80
N GLU A 77 8.27 5.68 2.03
CA GLU A 77 9.31 5.56 1.01
C GLU A 77 8.87 4.65 -0.14
N ILE A 78 8.20 3.54 0.16
CA ILE A 78 7.62 2.66 -0.87
C ILE A 78 6.60 3.43 -1.72
N LEU A 79 5.62 4.09 -1.10
CA LEU A 79 4.59 4.85 -1.81
C LEU A 79 5.19 5.98 -2.66
N LYS A 80 6.21 6.65 -2.14
CA LYS A 80 6.95 7.69 -2.88
C LYS A 80 7.69 7.09 -4.07
N GLU A 81 8.38 5.97 -3.88
CA GLU A 81 9.10 5.27 -4.94
C GLU A 81 8.16 4.80 -6.04
N ILE A 82 7.00 4.24 -5.69
CA ILE A 82 5.97 3.82 -6.66
C ILE A 82 5.49 5.03 -7.48
N LYS A 83 5.21 6.15 -6.81
CA LYS A 83 4.79 7.39 -7.48
C LYS A 83 5.85 7.92 -8.45
N ASP A 84 7.10 7.97 -7.98
CA ASP A 84 8.23 8.57 -8.70
C ASP A 84 8.94 7.56 -9.63
N TRP A 85 8.38 6.36 -9.84
CA TRP A 85 8.94 5.34 -10.75
C TRP A 85 8.75 5.74 -12.22
N ASP A 86 9.81 5.75 -13.01
CA ASP A 86 9.83 6.05 -14.45
C ASP A 86 10.35 4.84 -15.24
#